data_AF-A0A0L8APQ4-F1
#
_entry.id   AF-A0A0L8APQ4-F1
#
_cell.length_a   1.000
_cell.length_b   1.000
_cell.length_c   1.000
_cell.angle_alpha   90.00
_cell.angle_beta   90.00
_cell.angle_gamma   90.00
#
_symmetry.space_group_name_H-M   'P 1'
#
loop_
_entity.id
_entity.type
_entity.pdbx_description
1 polymer ?
#
loop_
_entity_poly.entity_id
_entity_poly.type
_entity_poly.pdbx_seq_one_letter_code
_entity_poly.pdbx_strand_id
1 'polypeptide(L)' 'MNPYTLDEAAEKVGAKIKQLRIDGGYTSYENFAVANSLDRKQYWRVEKGANIRLNTLLDILNIHKITLEEFFKGL' A
#
# COMPACT_ATOMS: atom_id res chain seq x y z
N MET A 1 26.97 0.54 -5.04
CA MET A 1 25.90 -0.47 -5.07
C MET A 1 24.59 0.23 -4.79
N ASN A 2 23.56 0.01 -5.60
CA ASN A 2 22.22 0.46 -5.24
C ASN A 2 21.65 -0.52 -4.20
N PRO A 3 21.20 -0.06 -3.03
CA PRO A 3 20.71 -0.95 -1.99
C PRO A 3 19.38 -1.64 -2.36
N TYR A 4 18.65 -1.10 -3.35
CA TYR A 4 17.37 -1.64 -3.83
C TYR A 4 17.20 -1.45 -5.34
N THR A 5 16.46 -2.37 -5.95
CA THR A 5 15.77 -2.19 -7.22
C THR A 5 14.35 -1.64 -7.00
N LEU A 6 13.72 -1.09 -8.05
CA LEU A 6 12.34 -0.62 -7.96
C LEU A 6 11.36 -1.74 -7.61
N ASP A 7 11.56 -2.93 -8.19
CA ASP A 7 10.67 -4.08 -7.97
C ASP A 7 10.76 -4.57 -6.53
N GLU A 8 11.97 -4.71 -5.96
CA GLU A 8 12.16 -5.09 -4.54
C GLU A 8 11.51 -4.07 -3.59
N ALA A 9 11.68 -2.78 -3.86
CA ALA A 9 11.08 -1.73 -3.03
C ALA A 9 9.55 -1.75 -3.14
N ALA A 10 9.02 -1.92 -4.35
CA ALA A 10 7.58 -1.95 -4.60
C ALA A 10 6.92 -3.18 -3.99
N GLU A 11 7.57 -4.35 -4.01
CA GLU A 11 7.09 -5.56 -3.33
C GLU A 11 6.97 -5.37 -1.81
N LYS A 12 7.99 -4.79 -1.16
CA LYS A 12 7.94 -4.50 0.28
C LYS A 12 6.82 -3.52 0.64
N VAL A 13 6.71 -2.43 -0.13
CA VAL A 13 5.67 -1.41 0.06
C VAL A 13 4.28 -2.02 -0.16
N GLY A 14 4.10 -2.81 -1.22
CA GLY A 14 2.86 -3.51 -1.54
C GLY A 14 2.45 -4.51 -0.45
N ALA A 15 3.40 -5.27 0.09
CA ALA A 15 3.17 -6.19 1.19
C ALA A 15 2.71 -5.46 2.46
N LYS A 16 3.32 -4.30 2.78
CA LYS A 16 2.90 -3.51 3.95
C LYS A 16 1.54 -2.85 3.76
N ILE A 17 1.22 -2.36 2.56
CA ILE A 17 -0.12 -1.85 2.22
C ILE A 17 -1.19 -2.95 2.37
N LYS A 18 -0.89 -4.16 1.91
CA LYS A 18 -1.76 -5.32 2.10
C LYS A 18 -1.99 -5.63 3.57
N GLN A 19 -0.93 -5.56 4.39
CA GLN A 19 -1.03 -5.78 5.83
C GLN A 19 -1.94 -4.73 6.49
N LEU A 20 -1.77 -3.45 6.16
CA LEU A 20 -2.64 -2.37 6.68
C LEU A 20 -4.13 -2.63 6.39
N ARG A 21 -4.44 -3.12 5.19
CA ARG A 21 -5.83 -3.48 4.85
C ARG A 21 -6.36 -4.61 5.70
N ILE A 22 -5.57 -5.67 5.90
CA ILE A 22 -5.94 -6.83 6.72
C ILE A 22 -6.15 -6.38 8.18
N ASP A 23 -5.23 -5.58 8.72
CA ASP A 23 -5.31 -5.01 10.06
C ASP A 23 -6.51 -4.07 10.22
N GLY A 24 -6.92 -3.41 9.13
CA GLY A 24 -8.14 -2.62 9.03
C GLY A 24 -9.44 -3.45 8.93
N GLY A 25 -9.36 -4.79 9.01
CA GLY A 25 -10.51 -5.69 9.01
C GLY A 25 -11.02 -6.11 7.64
N TYR A 26 -10.30 -5.79 6.56
CA TYR A 26 -10.73 -6.11 5.20
C TYR A 26 -9.98 -7.34 4.66
N THR A 27 -10.70 -8.43 4.43
CA THR A 27 -10.14 -9.63 3.80
C THR A 27 -10.04 -9.51 2.27
N SER A 28 -10.89 -8.67 1.66
CA SER A 28 -10.93 -8.41 0.23
C SER A 28 -10.36 -7.03 -0.13
N TYR A 29 -9.43 -7.01 -1.09
CA TYR A 29 -8.89 -5.77 -1.66
C TYR A 29 -9.97 -4.96 -2.39
N GLU A 30 -10.96 -5.64 -3.01
CA GLU A 30 -12.06 -4.97 -3.69
C GLU A 30 -12.96 -4.25 -2.69
N ASN A 31 -13.30 -4.91 -1.57
CA ASN A 31 -14.13 -4.31 -0.53
C ASN A 31 -13.44 -3.08 0.08
N PHE A 32 -12.14 -3.18 0.36
CA PHE A 32 -11.35 -2.05 0.85
C PHE A 32 -11.32 -0.89 -0.13
N ALA A 33 -11.05 -1.19 -1.41
CA ALA A 33 -10.96 -0.16 -2.44
C ALA A 33 -12.31 0.53 -2.66
N VAL A 34 -13.42 -0.21 -2.71
CA VAL A 34 -14.77 0.38 -2.84
C VAL A 34 -15.13 1.22 -1.61
N ALA A 35 -14.90 0.71 -0.41
CA ALA A 35 -15.23 1.41 0.84
C ALA A 35 -14.50 2.75 0.98
N ASN A 36 -13.28 2.84 0.42
CA ASN A 36 -12.44 4.03 0.49
C ASN A 36 -12.32 4.78 -0.84
N SER A 37 -13.19 4.50 -1.81
CA SER A 37 -13.21 5.17 -3.12
C SER A 37 -11.86 5.15 -3.88
N LEU A 38 -11.10 4.05 -3.74
CA LEU A 38 -9.86 3.79 -4.46
C LEU A 38 -10.12 3.03 -5.77
N ASP A 39 -9.26 3.21 -6.77
CA ASP A 39 -9.30 2.37 -7.97
C ASP A 39 -8.90 0.92 -7.63
N ARG A 40 -9.86 -0.01 -7.78
CA ARG A 40 -9.71 -1.43 -7.42
C ARG A 40 -8.52 -2.09 -8.11
N LYS A 41 -8.32 -1.80 -9.41
CA LYS A 41 -7.29 -2.45 -10.23
C LYS A 41 -5.91 -1.94 -9.86
N GLN A 42 -5.77 -0.64 -9.65
CA GLN A 42 -4.55 -0.01 -9.18
C GLN A 42 -4.20 -0.49 -7.78
N TYR A 43 -5.17 -0.53 -6.86
CA TYR A 43 -4.94 -1.02 -5.51
C TYR A 43 -4.46 -2.48 -5.49
N TRP A 44 -5.10 -3.36 -6.26
CA TRP A 44 -4.65 -4.74 -6.44
C TRP A 44 -3.21 -4.82 -6.99
N ARG A 45 -2.88 -4.02 -8.00
CA ARG A 45 -1.53 -3.98 -8.58
C ARG A 45 -0.49 -3.55 -7.55
N VAL A 46 -0.81 -2.55 -6.73
CA VAL A 46 0.05 -2.09 -5.64
C VAL A 46 0.32 -3.22 -4.65
N GLU A 47 -0.69 -3.96 -4.20
CA GLU A 47 -0.50 -5.13 -3.33
C GLU A 47 0.34 -6.25 -3.97
N LYS A 48 0.46 -6.24 -5.30
CA LYS A 48 1.26 -7.18 -6.09
C LYS A 48 2.66 -6.64 -6.44
N GLY A 49 3.08 -5.52 -5.84
CA GLY A 49 4.41 -4.96 -6.04
C GLY A 49 4.54 -4.05 -7.26
N ALA A 50 3.44 -3.53 -7.79
CA ALA A 50 3.52 -2.49 -8.82
C ALA A 50 4.01 -1.16 -8.22
N ASN A 51 4.77 -0.39 -9.01
CA ASN A 51 5.16 0.96 -8.65
C ASN A 51 3.94 1.81 -8.26
N ILE A 52 4.03 2.48 -7.11
CA ILE A 52 2.97 3.32 -6.56
C ILE A 52 3.36 4.80 -6.69
N ARG A 53 2.39 5.63 -7.07
CA ARG A 53 2.57 7.09 -7.04
C ARG A 53 2.40 7.60 -5.60
N LEU A 54 3.16 8.64 -5.26
CA LEU A 54 3.15 9.20 -3.89
C LEU A 54 1.75 9.63 -3.43
N ASN A 55 0.93 10.21 -4.31
CA ASN A 55 -0.45 10.58 -3.97
C ASN A 55 -1.29 9.37 -3.53
N THR A 56 -1.21 8.25 -4.25
CA THR A 56 -1.92 7.02 -3.88
C THR A 56 -1.40 6.44 -2.57
N LEU A 57 -0.09 6.52 -2.32
CA LEU A 57 0.46 6.14 -1.01
C LEU A 57 -0.17 7.01 0.08
N LEU A 58 -0.15 8.33 -0.08
CA LEU A 58 -0.72 9.26 0.91
C LEU A 58 -2.22 9.03 1.14
N ASP A 59 -3.01 8.76 0.09
CA ASP A 59 -4.43 8.42 0.24
C ASP A 59 -4.63 7.20 1.14
N ILE A 60 -3.82 6.14 0.92
CA ILE A 60 -3.83 4.94 1.76
C ILE A 60 -3.41 5.24 3.20
N LEU A 61 -2.34 6.01 3.40
CA LEU A 61 -1.88 6.36 4.75
C LEU A 61 -2.93 7.20 5.52
N ASN A 62 -3.62 8.10 4.82
CA ASN A 62 -4.69 8.92 5.40
C ASN A 62 -5.89 8.07 5.82
N ILE A 63 -6.28 7.05 5.04
CA ILE A 63 -7.32 6.07 5.41
C ILE A 63 -6.96 5.38 6.73
N HIS A 64 -5.68 5.00 6.88
CA HIS A 64 -5.18 4.32 8.07
C HIS A 64 -4.78 5.28 9.20
N LYS A 65 -4.82 6.60 8.99
CA LYS A 65 -4.42 7.65 9.94
C LYS A 65 -3.00 7.45 10.48
N ILE A 66 -2.07 7.09 9.61
CA ILE A 66 -0.65 6.91 9.93
C ILE A 66 0.23 7.85 9.09
N THR A 67 1.40 8.15 9.60
CA THR A 67 2.43 8.95 8.95
C THR A 67 3.32 8.12 8.02
N LEU A 68 4.10 8.78 7.15
CA LEU A 68 5.14 8.13 6.35
C LEU A 68 6.19 7.44 7.23
N GLU A 69 6.57 8.04 8.36
CA GLU A 69 7.55 7.46 9.28
C GLU A 69 7.04 6.14 9.87
N GLU A 70 5.79 6.12 10.37
CA GLU A 70 5.16 4.91 10.89
C GLU A 70 5.03 3.83 9.80
N PHE A 71 4.71 4.24 8.57
CA PHE A 71 4.63 3.33 7.44
C PHE A 71 5.99 2.68 7.12
N PHE A 72 7.05 3.46 7.01
CA PHE A 72 8.38 2.95 6.62
C PHE A 72 9.18 2.35 7.78
N LYS A 73 8.71 2.48 9.03
CA LYS A 73 9.36 1.87 10.19
C LYS A 73 9.55 0.36 10.01
N GLY A 74 10.80 -0.07 9.96
CA GLY A 74 11.21 -1.48 9.83
C GLY A 74 11.18 -2.06 8.41
N LEU A 75 11.12 -1.21 7.37
CA LEU A 75 11.13 -1.63 5.95
C LEU A 75 12.55 -1.68 5.34
#